data_AF-A0A350XV11-F1
#
_entry.id   AF-A0A350XV11-F1
#
_cell.length_a   1.000
_cell.length_b   1.000
_cell.length_c   1.000
_cell.angle_alpha   90.00
_cell.angle_beta   90.00
_cell.angle_gamma   90.00
#
_symmetry.space_group_name_H-M   'P 1'
#
loop_
_entity.id
_entity.type
_entity.pdbx_description
1 polymer ?
#
loop_
_entity_poly.entity_id
_entity_poly.type
_entity_poly.pdbx_seq_one_letter_code
_entity_poly.pdbx_strand_id
1 'polypeptide(L)'
;MKKLLLLLSVCVLVFSLSACGKSEQDNSDLSSSDVSNPPPYSTVVDGKEMTAQRFNSANGSYEIGCYDENNNGKRWEYYKDGKLAYYYISENFHKQGNETVQKYYSADGKLIATVDQNGFRDANGKTISEDEMNKLLK
;
A
#
# COMPACT_ATOMS: atom_id res chain seq x y z
N MET A 1 16.09 21.63 -24.86
CA MET A 1 16.80 20.38 -24.50
C MET A 1 16.16 19.81 -23.24
N LYS A 2 15.83 18.52 -23.30
CA LYS A 2 15.48 17.55 -22.23
C LYS A 2 14.27 17.82 -21.33
N LYS A 3 13.30 16.92 -21.49
CA LYS A 3 12.06 16.68 -20.76
C LYS A 3 12.37 16.19 -19.34
N LEU A 4 11.61 16.62 -18.34
CA LEU A 4 11.43 15.88 -17.09
C LEU A 4 9.93 15.69 -16.88
N LEU A 5 9.49 14.45 -16.95
CA LEU A 5 8.11 14.02 -16.79
C LEU A 5 7.67 14.21 -15.33
N LEU A 6 6.62 15.01 -15.13
CA LEU A 6 5.76 14.97 -13.96
C LEU A 6 4.89 13.70 -14.06
N LEU A 7 5.15 12.71 -13.21
CA LEU A 7 4.17 11.66 -12.90
C LEU A 7 3.30 12.12 -11.74
N LEU A 8 2.32 12.97 -12.07
CA LEU A 8 1.20 13.33 -11.21
C LEU A 8 0.04 12.40 -11.59
N SER A 9 0.01 11.18 -11.02
CA SER A 9 -1.07 10.22 -11.31
C SER A 9 -2.28 10.51 -10.42
N VAL A 10 -3.14 11.38 -10.93
CA VAL A 10 -4.60 11.26 -11.01
C VAL A 10 -5.31 10.64 -9.80
N CYS A 11 -5.91 11.50 -8.98
CA CYS A 11 -7.13 11.20 -8.23
C CYS A 11 -8.12 12.34 -8.44
N VAL A 12 -8.79 12.36 -9.59
CA VAL A 12 -9.97 13.22 -9.83
C VAL A 12 -11.08 12.39 -10.46
N LEU A 13 -12.05 12.08 -9.61
CA LEU A 13 -13.50 12.00 -9.79
C LEU A 13 -14.08 11.16 -10.95
N VAL A 14 -14.93 10.19 -10.58
CA VAL A 14 -16.25 10.03 -11.22
C VAL A 14 -17.31 9.71 -10.17
N PHE A 15 -18.05 10.74 -9.75
CA PHE A 15 -19.44 10.61 -9.30
C PHE A 15 -20.30 10.70 -10.57
N SER A 16 -21.01 9.63 -10.93
CA SER A 16 -22.07 9.69 -11.93
C SER A 16 -23.31 8.95 -11.44
N LEU A 17 -24.34 9.75 -11.15
CA LEU A 17 -25.74 9.35 -11.18
C LEU A 17 -26.13 9.00 -12.63
N SER A 18 -26.84 7.89 -12.83
CA SER A 18 -27.92 7.68 -13.83
C SER A 18 -28.45 6.25 -13.60
N ALA A 19 -29.70 6.06 -13.18
CA ALA A 19 -30.92 6.14 -14.00
C ALA A 19 -30.96 5.10 -15.14
N CYS A 20 -32.05 4.33 -15.11
CA CYS A 20 -32.46 3.22 -15.96
C CYS A 20 -32.28 3.45 -17.48
N GLY A 21 -31.69 2.48 -18.16
CA GLY A 21 -31.68 2.36 -19.62
C GLY A 21 -31.30 0.94 -20.04
N LYS A 22 -32.29 0.15 -20.48
CA LYS A 22 -32.10 -1.18 -21.09
C LYS A 22 -31.46 -1.03 -22.47
N SER A 23 -30.46 -1.88 -22.75
CA SER A 23 -30.30 -2.56 -24.05
C SER A 23 -29.35 -3.75 -23.88
N GLU A 24 -29.79 -4.91 -24.36
CA GLU A 24 -29.13 -6.22 -24.33
C GLU A 24 -27.96 -6.35 -25.33
N GLN A 25 -27.17 -7.41 -25.12
CA GLN A 25 -26.24 -8.09 -26.04
C GLN A 25 -24.82 -7.50 -26.07
N ASP A 26 -23.75 -8.22 -25.75
CA ASP A 26 -23.40 -9.57 -26.20
C ASP A 26 -22.47 -10.30 -25.22
N ASN A 27 -22.51 -11.64 -25.27
CA ASN A 27 -21.72 -12.55 -24.43
C ASN A 27 -20.21 -12.41 -24.66
N SER A 28 -19.47 -12.12 -23.59
CA SER A 28 -18.13 -12.68 -23.38
C SER A 28 -17.90 -12.87 -21.87
N ASP A 29 -18.35 -14.01 -21.36
CA ASP A 29 -17.93 -14.55 -20.07
C ASP A 29 -16.43 -14.91 -20.13
N LEU A 30 -15.59 -13.89 -20.07
CA LEU A 30 -14.28 -14.00 -19.46
C LEU A 30 -14.49 -13.63 -18.00
N SER A 31 -14.83 -14.64 -17.20
CA SER A 31 -14.77 -14.61 -15.73
C SER A 31 -13.35 -14.22 -15.31
N SER A 32 -13.03 -12.92 -15.29
CA SER A 32 -12.08 -12.40 -14.33
C SER A 32 -12.72 -12.69 -12.99
N SER A 33 -12.18 -13.64 -12.24
CA SER A 33 -12.50 -13.75 -10.83
C SER A 33 -12.16 -12.38 -10.23
N ASP A 34 -13.16 -11.53 -10.04
CA ASP A 34 -13.00 -10.28 -9.31
C ASP A 34 -12.48 -10.69 -7.95
N VAL A 35 -11.17 -10.51 -7.75
CA VAL A 35 -10.55 -10.78 -6.46
C VAL A 35 -10.97 -9.64 -5.56
N SER A 36 -12.22 -9.72 -5.09
CA SER A 36 -12.76 -8.75 -4.15
C SER A 36 -11.94 -8.81 -2.87
N ASN A 37 -11.63 -7.63 -2.34
CA ASN A 37 -10.97 -7.52 -1.06
C ASN A 37 -11.96 -7.93 0.03
N PRO A 38 -11.55 -8.77 1.01
CA PRO A 38 -12.43 -9.11 2.12
C PRO A 38 -12.77 -7.84 2.93
N PRO A 39 -13.86 -7.83 3.72
CA PRO A 39 -14.19 -6.68 4.54
C PRO A 39 -13.08 -6.36 5.57
N PRO A 40 -12.98 -5.10 6.04
CA PRO A 40 -12.09 -4.73 7.13
C PRO A 40 -12.43 -5.50 8.42
N TYR A 41 -11.44 -5.70 9.28
CA TYR A 41 -11.58 -6.41 10.55
C TYR A 41 -10.74 -5.77 11.66
N SER A 42 -11.12 -5.97 12.92
CA SER A 42 -10.35 -5.49 14.07
C SER A 42 -9.11 -6.35 14.31
N THR A 43 -8.00 -5.72 14.63
CA THR A 43 -6.73 -6.39 14.97
C THR A 43 -6.01 -5.65 16.10
N VAL A 44 -4.94 -6.25 16.64
CA VAL A 44 -4.04 -5.62 17.61
C VAL A 44 -2.62 -5.62 17.04
N VAL A 45 -2.04 -4.43 16.88
CA VAL A 45 -0.64 -4.23 16.45
C VAL A 45 0.09 -3.51 17.57
N ASP A 46 1.19 -4.09 18.05
CA ASP A 46 2.02 -3.53 19.13
C ASP A 46 1.19 -3.11 20.36
N GLY A 47 0.18 -3.92 20.70
CA GLY A 47 -0.71 -3.69 21.85
C GLY A 47 -1.81 -2.65 21.64
N LYS A 48 -1.99 -2.12 20.42
CA LYS A 48 -3.04 -1.15 20.09
C LYS A 48 -4.09 -1.76 19.17
N GLU A 49 -5.36 -1.54 19.50
CA GLU A 49 -6.46 -1.91 18.60
C GLU A 49 -6.42 -1.05 17.33
N MET A 50 -6.62 -1.72 16.19
CA MET A 50 -6.57 -1.12 14.86
C MET A 50 -7.61 -1.74 13.94
N THR A 51 -7.98 -1.03 12.88
CA THR A 51 -8.74 -1.59 11.76
C THR A 51 -7.76 -2.10 10.70
N ALA A 52 -7.87 -3.36 10.31
CA ALA A 52 -7.08 -3.95 9.23
C ALA A 52 -7.92 -4.15 7.97
N GLN A 53 -7.34 -3.88 6.80
CA GLN A 53 -7.93 -4.16 5.50
C GLN A 53 -6.93 -4.95 4.66
N ARG A 54 -7.35 -6.10 4.14
CA ARG A 54 -6.54 -6.89 3.21
C ARG A 54 -6.79 -6.45 1.77
N PHE A 55 -5.72 -6.27 1.03
CA PHE A 55 -5.73 -5.93 -0.39
C PHE A 55 -5.10 -7.10 -1.14
N ASN A 56 -5.92 -7.87 -1.86
CA ASN A 56 -5.41 -8.99 -2.64
C ASN A 56 -4.71 -8.48 -3.88
N SER A 57 -3.57 -9.09 -4.21
CA SER A 57 -2.85 -8.83 -5.44
C SER A 57 -2.83 -10.08 -6.32
N ALA A 58 -2.45 -9.90 -7.59
CA ALA A 58 -2.25 -11.02 -8.49
C ALA A 58 -1.06 -11.88 -8.03
N ASN A 59 -1.07 -13.17 -8.39
CA ASN A 59 0.03 -14.11 -8.14
C ASN A 59 0.27 -14.49 -6.67
N GLY A 60 -0.78 -14.57 -5.85
CA GLY A 60 -0.70 -15.13 -4.49
C GLY A 60 -0.04 -14.23 -3.46
N SER A 61 0.28 -12.98 -3.81
CA SER A 61 0.66 -11.93 -2.87
C SER A 61 -0.57 -11.14 -2.41
N TYR A 62 -0.47 -10.54 -1.23
CA TYR A 62 -1.47 -9.62 -0.72
C TYR A 62 -0.84 -8.67 0.29
N GLU A 63 -1.54 -7.58 0.56
CA GLU A 63 -1.14 -6.57 1.51
C GLU A 63 -2.17 -6.46 2.63
N ILE A 64 -1.75 -6.01 3.80
CA ILE A 64 -2.64 -5.65 4.90
C ILE A 64 -2.28 -4.25 5.39
N GLY A 65 -3.21 -3.30 5.19
CA GLY A 65 -3.12 -1.98 5.78
C GLY A 65 -3.79 -1.96 7.16
N CYS A 66 -3.09 -1.44 8.17
CA CYS A 66 -3.60 -1.27 9.53
C CYS A 66 -3.75 0.22 9.85
N TYR A 67 -4.95 0.62 10.26
CA TYR A 67 -5.39 1.99 10.43
C TYR A 67 -5.78 2.27 11.88
N ASP A 68 -5.36 3.42 12.40
CA ASP A 68 -5.76 3.87 13.75
C ASP A 68 -7.23 4.35 13.77
N GLU A 69 -7.71 4.76 14.95
CA GLU A 69 -9.07 5.28 15.14
C GLU A 69 -9.40 6.52 14.29
N ASN A 70 -8.36 7.24 13.83
CA ASN A 70 -8.49 8.43 12.98
C ASN A 70 -8.35 8.07 11.49
N ASN A 71 -8.35 6.78 11.15
CA ASN A 71 -8.15 6.24 9.82
C ASN A 71 -6.77 6.57 9.20
N ASN A 72 -5.74 6.82 10.03
CA ASN A 72 -4.37 6.97 9.55
C ASN A 72 -3.74 5.57 9.40
N GLY A 73 -3.21 5.26 8.23
CA GLY A 73 -2.43 4.04 8.02
C GLY A 73 -1.14 4.07 8.84
N LYS A 74 -1.03 3.22 9.87
CA LYS A 74 0.18 3.14 10.71
C LYS A 74 1.14 2.05 10.30
N ARG A 75 0.61 0.98 9.71
CA ARG A 75 1.41 -0.18 9.32
C ARG A 75 0.86 -0.78 8.03
N TRP A 76 1.78 -1.15 7.15
CA TRP A 76 1.45 -1.85 5.91
C TRP A 76 2.30 -3.11 5.83
N GLU A 77 1.65 -4.25 5.69
CA GLU A 77 2.31 -5.55 5.66
C GLU A 77 2.23 -6.15 4.26
N TYR A 78 3.35 -6.65 3.75
CA TYR A 78 3.40 -7.31 2.46
C TYR A 78 3.62 -8.82 2.63
N TYR A 79 2.68 -9.60 2.10
CA TYR A 79 2.72 -11.05 2.14
C TYR A 79 2.97 -11.63 0.75
N LYS A 80 3.87 -12.60 0.70
CA LYS A 80 4.19 -13.38 -0.50
C LYS A 80 4.13 -14.86 -0.15
N ASP A 81 3.42 -15.63 -0.96
CA ASP A 81 3.22 -17.07 -0.75
C ASP A 81 2.67 -17.40 0.66
N GLY A 82 1.80 -16.52 1.18
CA GLY A 82 1.20 -16.64 2.51
C GLY A 82 2.12 -16.31 3.69
N LYS A 83 3.33 -15.80 3.44
CA LYS A 83 4.30 -15.41 4.48
C LYS A 83 4.54 -13.92 4.44
N LEU A 84 4.68 -13.31 5.61
CA LEU A 84 5.13 -11.92 5.73
C LEU A 84 6.55 -11.83 5.15
N ALA A 85 6.74 -10.98 4.15
CA ALA A 85 8.06 -10.71 3.58
C ALA A 85 8.70 -9.50 4.27
N TYR A 86 7.96 -8.41 4.32
CA TYR A 86 8.34 -7.17 4.99
C TYR A 86 7.09 -6.39 5.41
N TYR A 87 7.28 -5.38 6.23
CA TYR A 87 6.25 -4.39 6.54
C TYR A 87 6.89 -3.01 6.62
N TYR A 88 6.10 -1.96 6.50
CA TYR A 88 6.55 -0.62 6.88
C TYR A 88 5.64 -0.01 7.94
N ILE A 89 6.24 0.85 8.76
CA ILE A 89 5.55 1.70 9.72
C ILE A 89 5.59 3.13 9.20
N SER A 90 4.41 3.74 9.13
CA SER A 90 4.25 5.15 8.80
C SER A 90 4.51 6.00 10.05
N GLU A 91 5.47 6.90 9.96
CA GLU A 91 5.81 7.89 10.97
C GLU A 91 5.67 9.29 10.39
N ASN A 92 5.32 10.25 11.25
CA ASN A 92 5.07 11.64 10.90
C ASN A 92 3.96 11.78 9.85
N PHE A 93 2.90 12.52 10.19
CA PHE A 93 1.79 12.75 9.27
C PHE A 93 1.69 14.23 9.01
N HIS A 94 1.58 14.64 7.75
CA HIS A 94 1.21 16.02 7.47
C HIS A 94 -0.26 16.24 7.82
N LYS A 95 -0.69 17.50 7.85
CA LYS A 95 -2.05 17.89 8.31
C LYS A 95 -3.20 17.26 7.51
N GLN A 96 -2.93 16.79 6.29
CA GLN A 96 -3.91 16.12 5.42
C GLN A 96 -3.89 14.59 5.55
N GLY A 97 -3.09 14.02 6.46
CA GLY A 97 -3.16 12.61 6.83
C GLY A 97 -2.26 11.66 6.05
N ASN A 98 -1.47 12.13 5.06
CA ASN A 98 -0.44 11.26 4.47
C ASN A 98 0.84 11.30 5.30
N GLU A 99 1.51 10.16 5.33
CA GLU A 99 2.78 9.97 6.01
C GLU A 99 3.91 10.72 5.31
N THR A 100 4.89 11.17 6.09
CA THR A 100 6.09 11.84 5.57
C THR A 100 7.35 11.01 5.79
N VAL A 101 7.27 9.97 6.61
CA VAL A 101 8.35 9.00 6.83
C VAL A 101 7.78 7.59 6.82
N GLN A 102 8.45 6.68 6.12
CA GLN A 102 8.15 5.25 6.13
C GLN A 102 9.41 4.49 6.56
N LYS A 103 9.30 3.64 7.59
CA LYS A 103 10.37 2.75 8.02
C LYS A 103 10.03 1.32 7.63
N TYR A 104 10.83 0.71 6.78
CA TYR A 104 10.65 -0.64 6.27
C TYR A 104 11.42 -1.64 7.14
N TYR A 105 10.78 -2.74 7.47
CA TYR A 105 11.30 -3.80 8.33
C TYR A 105 11.13 -5.16 7.66
N SER A 106 12.08 -6.05 7.89
CA SER A 106 11.93 -7.46 7.54
C SER A 106 10.89 -8.14 8.43
N ALA A 107 10.46 -9.33 8.04
CA ALA A 107 9.51 -10.12 8.82
C ALA A 107 9.97 -10.45 10.26
N ASP A 108 11.28 -10.43 10.54
CA ASP A 108 11.86 -10.60 11.88
C ASP A 108 12.01 -9.27 12.66
N GLY A 109 11.51 -8.16 12.10
CA GLY A 109 11.47 -6.86 12.75
C GLY A 109 12.77 -6.05 12.67
N LYS A 110 13.74 -6.43 11.83
CA LYS A 110 14.95 -5.62 11.62
C LYS A 110 14.68 -4.49 10.64
N LEU A 111 15.19 -3.30 10.94
CA LEU A 111 15.12 -2.16 10.03
C LEU A 111 15.88 -2.50 8.73
N ILE A 112 15.21 -2.32 7.60
CA ILE A 112 15.77 -2.46 6.25
C ILE A 112 16.18 -1.08 5.73
N ALA A 113 15.23 -0.13 5.76
CA ALA A 113 15.39 1.17 5.16
C ALA A 113 14.42 2.21 5.76
N THR A 114 14.75 3.48 5.57
CA THR A 114 13.89 4.62 5.85
C THR A 114 13.67 5.41 4.56
N VAL A 115 12.44 5.80 4.30
CA VAL A 115 12.03 6.62 3.16
C VAL A 115 11.41 7.89 3.69
N ASP A 116 11.90 9.03 3.21
CA ASP A 116 11.35 10.34 3.50
C ASP A 116 11.46 11.25 2.26
N GLN A 117 11.08 12.53 2.39
CA GLN A 117 11.15 13.52 1.32
C GLN A 117 12.56 13.72 0.69
N ASN A 118 13.62 13.29 1.37
CA ASN A 118 15.00 13.37 0.90
C ASN A 118 15.46 12.08 0.19
N GLY A 119 14.59 11.06 0.07
CA GLY A 119 14.85 9.81 -0.64
C GLY A 119 14.99 8.59 0.27
N PHE A 120 15.73 7.59 -0.22
CA PHE A 120 15.89 6.29 0.42
C PHE A 120 17.20 6.20 1.21
N ARG A 121 17.13 5.67 2.43
CA ARG A 121 18.30 5.40 3.28
C ARG A 121 18.27 3.96 3.75
N ASP A 122 19.39 3.27 3.70
CA ASP A 122 19.52 1.94 4.30
C ASP A 122 19.45 1.99 5.84
N ALA A 123 19.49 0.82 6.49
CA ALA A 123 19.47 0.71 7.95
C ALA A 123 20.60 1.44 8.68
N ASN A 124 21.70 1.78 7.98
CA ASN A 124 22.83 2.54 8.53
C ASN A 124 22.73 4.05 8.22
N GLY A 125 21.66 4.49 7.55
CA GLY A 125 21.44 5.88 7.16
C GLY A 125 22.14 6.30 5.87
N LYS A 126 22.79 5.37 5.17
CA LYS A 126 23.44 5.66 3.88
C LYS A 126 22.37 5.86 2.82
N THR A 127 22.47 6.93 2.03
CA THR A 127 21.59 7.14 0.88
C THR A 127 21.78 6.01 -0.14
N ILE A 128 20.67 5.43 -0.55
CA ILE A 128 20.61 4.37 -1.56
C ILE A 128 19.67 4.77 -2.70
N SER A 129 19.86 4.14 -3.85
CA SER A 129 18.94 4.24 -4.98
C SER A 129 17.64 3.45 -4.74
N GLU A 130 16.61 3.75 -5.53
CA GLU A 130 15.37 2.97 -5.55
C GLU A 130 15.62 1.50 -5.94
N ASP A 131 16.55 1.25 -6.87
CA ASP A 131 16.93 -0.11 -7.27
C ASP A 131 17.60 -0.90 -6.14
N GLU A 132 18.42 -0.23 -5.31
CA GLU A 132 18.99 -0.84 -4.11
C GLU A 132 17.91 -1.13 -3.08
N MET A 133 16.97 -0.19 -2.85
CA MET A 133 15.81 -0.41 -1.98
C MET A 133 14.98 -1.62 -2.45
N ASN A 134 14.67 -1.70 -3.74
CA ASN A 134 13.94 -2.82 -4.34
C ASN A 134 14.66 -4.16 -4.22
N LYS A 135 16.00 -4.18 -4.10
CA LYS A 135 16.75 -5.41 -3.83
C LYS A 135 16.67 -5.83 -2.36
N LEU A 136 16.55 -4.87 -1.45
CA LEU A 136 16.44 -5.13 -0.01
C LEU A 136 15.06 -5.67 0.40
N LEU A 137 14.00 -5.39 -0.38
CA LEU A 137 12.62 -5.83 -0.11
C LEU A 137 12.23 -7.19 -0.74
N LYS A 138 13.18 -7.92 -1.32
CA LYS A 138 12.91 -9.16 -2.08
C LYS A 138 12.89 -10.43 -1.25
#